data_AF-A0A151UGW8-F1
#
_entry.id   AF-A0A151UGW8-F1
#
_cell.length_a   1.000
_cell.length_b   1.000
_cell.length_c   1.000
_cell.angle_alpha   90.00
_cell.angle_beta   90.00
_cell.angle_gamma   90.00
#
_symmetry.space_group_name_H-M   'P 1'
#
loop_
_entity.id
_entity.type
_entity.pdbx_description
1 polymer ?
#
loop_
_entity_poly.entity_id
_entity_poly.type
_entity_poly.pdbx_seq_one_letter_code
_entity_poly.pdbx_strand_id
1 'polypeptide(L)'
;MKSTRMIGLAKQVGGLYLLKAKTQEKMAEVQVSNITTESIPESSLWHFRLGHLSHERLETMSRENPIIFINKYAVCDICHLAKKKKLPYLMSKNRASKICELLHFDIWVPIK
;
A
#
# COMPACT_ATOMS: atom_id res chain seq x y z
N MET A 1 26.24 -16.33 -18.09
CA MET A 1 25.93 -16.91 -16.77
C MET A 1 25.86 -15.78 -15.76
N LYS A 2 24.74 -15.55 -15.07
CA LYS A 2 24.61 -14.46 -14.08
C LYS A 2 25.21 -14.94 -12.75
N SER A 3 26.33 -14.32 -12.36
CA SER A 3 26.97 -14.54 -11.06
C SER A 3 26.02 -14.10 -9.93
N THR A 4 25.72 -15.00 -8.98
CA THR A 4 24.95 -14.65 -7.78
C THR A 4 25.86 -13.90 -6.80
N ARG A 5 25.55 -12.63 -6.56
CA ARG A 5 26.27 -11.82 -5.56
C ARG A 5 25.64 -12.06 -4.19
N MET A 6 26.42 -12.56 -3.23
CA MET A 6 25.97 -12.69 -1.84
C MET A 6 25.76 -11.29 -1.25
N ILE A 7 24.54 -11.01 -0.77
CA ILE A 7 24.14 -9.71 -0.21
C ILE A 7 24.33 -9.61 1.32
N GLY A 8 24.54 -10.74 2.00
CA GLY A 8 24.77 -10.76 3.45
C GLY A 8 24.74 -12.16 4.04
N LEU A 9 25.26 -12.27 5.27
CA LEU A 9 25.24 -13.48 6.10
C LEU A 9 24.43 -13.18 7.37
N ALA A 10 23.51 -14.08 7.74
CA ALA A 10 22.70 -13.97 8.94
C ALA A 10 22.71 -15.30 9.72
N LYS A 11 22.69 -15.23 11.05
CA LYS A 11 22.66 -16.43 11.91
C LYS A 11 21.22 -16.89 12.09
N GLN A 12 20.94 -18.16 11.82
CA GLN A 12 19.62 -18.73 12.10
C GLN A 12 19.50 -19.08 13.60
N VAL A 13 18.42 -18.63 14.25
CA VAL A 13 18.07 -18.95 15.63
C VAL A 13 16.56 -19.12 15.71
N GLY A 14 16.09 -20.30 16.15
CA GLY A 14 14.65 -20.57 16.31
C GLY A 14 13.82 -20.42 15.03
N GLY A 15 14.41 -20.70 13.86
CA GLY A 15 13.75 -20.52 12.56
C GLY A 15 13.79 -19.09 11.99
N LEU A 16 14.37 -18.13 12.71
CA LEU A 16 14.53 -16.74 12.26
C LEU A 16 15.99 -16.43 11.91
N TYR A 17 16.21 -15.56 10.92
CA TYR A 17 17.54 -15.09 10.52
C TYR A 17 17.87 -13.77 11.21
N LEU A 18 18.85 -13.79 12.12
CA LEU A 18 19.25 -12.63 12.90
C LEU A 18 20.28 -11.80 12.12
N LEU A 19 19.87 -10.61 11.68
CA LEU A 19 20.77 -9.61 11.11
C LEU A 19 21.40 -8.81 12.26
N LYS A 20 22.70 -9.02 12.50
CA LYS A 20 23.46 -8.18 13.44
C LYS A 20 23.74 -6.84 12.77
N ALA A 21 22.95 -5.81 13.08
CA ALA A 21 23.32 -4.44 12.76
C ALA A 21 24.66 -4.13 13.45
N LYS A 22 25.69 -3.77 12.68
CA LYS A 22 26.88 -3.18 13.28
C LYS A 22 26.47 -1.79 13.78
N THR A 23 26.34 -1.63 15.08
CA THR A 23 26.33 -0.30 15.70
C THR A 23 27.73 0.28 15.50
N GLN A 24 27.98 0.85 14.32
CA GLN A 24 29.11 1.75 14.19
C GLN A 24 28.66 3.05 14.85
N GLU A 25 29.28 3.39 15.97
CA GLU A 25 29.16 4.68 16.67
C GLU A 25 29.67 5.87 15.84
N LYS A 26 29.72 5.74 14.52
CA LYS A 26 29.83 6.89 13.64
C LYS A 26 28.43 7.41 13.43
N MET A 27 28.02 8.32 14.31
CA MET A 27 26.97 9.28 14.01
C MET A 27 27.45 10.07 12.78
N ALA A 28 27.18 9.54 11.59
CA ALA A 28 27.15 10.37 10.41
C ALA A 28 26.02 11.36 10.69
N GLU A 29 26.38 12.63 10.85
CA GLU A 29 25.42 13.72 10.83
C GLU A 29 24.81 13.73 9.42
N VAL A 30 23.80 12.88 9.22
CA VAL A 30 22.89 13.00 8.11
C VAL A 30 22.08 14.24 8.48
N GLN A 31 22.35 15.36 7.80
CA GLN A 31 21.41 16.47 7.75
C GLN A 31 20.16 15.95 7.06
N VAL A 32 19.33 15.28 7.83
CA VAL A 32 17.97 14.93 7.46
C VAL A 32 17.24 16.26 7.41
N SER A 33 17.11 16.80 6.21
CA SER A 33 16.26 17.96 5.92
C SER A 33 14.90 17.70 6.58
N ASN A 34 14.61 18.44 7.64
CA ASN A 34 13.38 18.45 8.45
C ASN A 34 12.38 17.37 8.00
N ILE A 35 12.59 16.11 8.38
CA ILE A 35 11.49 15.15 8.36
C ILE A 35 10.59 15.67 9.47
N THR A 36 9.59 16.46 9.09
CA THR A 36 8.38 16.57 9.88
C THR A 36 7.84 15.17 9.92
N THR A 37 8.19 14.42 10.97
CA THR A 37 7.50 13.19 11.29
C THR A 37 6.10 13.64 11.68
N GLU A 38 5.23 13.83 10.70
CA GLU A 38 3.81 13.86 10.94
C GLU A 38 3.51 12.51 11.58
N SER A 39 3.41 12.53 12.91
CA SER A 39 3.12 11.34 13.67
C SER A 39 1.76 10.88 13.19
N ILE A 40 1.72 9.69 12.61
CA ILE A 40 0.45 9.07 12.23
C ILE A 40 -0.38 9.02 13.52
N PRO A 41 -1.59 9.61 13.52
CA PRO A 41 -2.42 9.59 14.71
C PRO A 41 -2.61 8.15 15.16
N GLU A 42 -2.44 7.88 16.45
CA GLU A 42 -2.63 6.54 17.02
C GLU A 42 -4.01 5.97 16.67
N SER A 43 -5.00 6.86 16.57
CA SER A 43 -6.37 6.57 16.16
C SER A 43 -6.55 6.17 14.69
N SER A 44 -5.58 6.47 13.82
CA SER A 44 -5.56 6.06 12.42
C SER A 44 -4.65 4.84 12.19
N LEU A 45 -3.84 4.46 13.19
CA LEU A 45 -2.90 3.35 13.11
C LEU A 45 -3.60 2.02 12.79
N TRP A 46 -4.72 1.73 13.47
CA TRP A 46 -5.51 0.53 13.22
C TRP A 46 -6.18 0.52 11.85
N HIS A 47 -6.57 1.70 11.34
CA HIS A 47 -7.08 1.85 9.99
C HIS A 47 -6.03 1.47 8.94
N PHE A 48 -4.76 1.87 9.11
CA PHE A 48 -3.68 1.47 8.21
C PHE A 48 -3.29 -0.01 8.38
N ARG A 49 -3.14 -0.50 9.62
CA ARG A 49 -2.74 -1.89 9.92
C ARG A 49 -3.71 -2.93 9.35
N LEU A 50 -5.00 -2.61 9.30
CA LEU A 50 -6.05 -3.49 8.79
C LEU A 50 -6.40 -3.23 7.32
N GLY A 51 -5.54 -2.52 6.58
CA GLY A 51 -5.71 -2.34 5.14
C GLY A 51 -6.86 -1.42 4.76
N HIS A 52 -7.00 -0.29 5.45
CA HIS A 52 -8.01 0.73 5.16
C HIS A 52 -9.46 0.29 5.40
N LEU A 53 -9.66 -0.54 6.42
CA LEU A 53 -10.99 -1.01 6.85
C LEU A 53 -11.94 0.17 7.08
N SER A 54 -13.23 -0.02 6.78
CA SER A 54 -14.23 1.04 6.97
C SER A 54 -14.37 1.43 8.44
N HIS A 55 -14.71 2.69 8.70
CA HIS A 55 -14.92 3.20 10.06
C HIS A 55 -15.97 2.39 10.85
N GLU A 56 -17.07 1.99 10.21
CA GLU A 56 -18.12 1.16 10.82
C GLU A 56 -17.60 -0.22 11.29
N ARG A 57 -16.72 -0.85 10.49
CA ARG A 57 -16.10 -2.13 10.84
C ARG A 57 -15.10 -1.97 11.98
N LEU A 58 -14.26 -0.93 11.89
CA LEU A 58 -13.33 -0.56 12.96
C LEU A 58 -14.06 -0.25 14.28
N GLU A 59 -15.20 0.44 14.23
CA GLU A 59 -16.03 0.73 15.40
C GLU A 59 -16.57 -0.54 16.05
N THR A 60 -17.04 -1.48 15.24
CA THR A 60 -17.52 -2.77 15.73
C THR A 60 -16.38 -3.55 16.40
N MET A 61 -15.19 -3.57 15.80
CA MET A 61 -14.02 -4.22 16.38
C MET A 61 -13.54 -3.52 17.68
N SER A 62 -13.64 -2.19 17.76
CA SER A 62 -13.25 -1.44 18.97
C SER A 62 -14.15 -1.74 20.17
N ARG A 63 -15.44 -2.03 19.92
CA ARG A 63 -16.39 -2.44 20.97
C ARG A 63 -16.02 -3.79 21.57
N GLU A 64 -15.45 -4.69 20.77
CA GLU A 64 -15.03 -6.02 21.20
C GLU A 64 -13.59 -6.04 21.75
N ASN A 65 -12.74 -5.12 21.30
CA ASN A 65 -11.32 -5.07 21.65
C ASN A 65 -10.87 -3.65 22.03
N PRO A 66 -10.64 -3.36 23.33
CA PRO A 66 -10.29 -2.02 23.81
C PRO A 66 -8.89 -1.54 23.37
N ILE A 67 -8.07 -2.43 22.80
CA ILE A 67 -6.76 -2.10 22.22
C ILE A 67 -6.92 -1.31 20.90
N ILE A 68 -8.08 -1.43 20.24
CA ILE A 68 -8.36 -0.76 18.97
C ILE A 68 -8.90 0.64 19.25
N PHE A 69 -8.00 1.62 19.26
CA PHE A 69 -8.37 3.04 19.32
C PHE A 69 -8.63 3.60 17.92
N ILE A 70 -9.75 4.30 17.75
CA ILE A 70 -10.23 4.78 16.46
C ILE A 70 -10.74 6.21 16.56
N ASN A 71 -10.46 7.00 15.52
CA ASN A 71 -11.02 8.33 15.36
C ASN A 71 -11.98 8.31 14.18
N LYS A 72 -13.28 8.38 14.47
CA LYS A 72 -14.35 8.38 13.45
C LYS A 72 -14.31 9.59 12.51
N TYR A 73 -13.62 10.66 12.91
CA TYR A 73 -13.43 11.87 12.12
C TYR A 73 -12.11 11.89 11.35
N ALA A 74 -11.32 10.82 11.45
CA ALA A 74 -10.06 10.72 10.71
C ALA A 74 -10.35 10.67 9.21
N VAL A 75 -9.73 11.60 8.49
CA VAL A 75 -9.75 11.63 7.02
C VAL A 75 -8.54 10.86 6.52
N CYS A 76 -8.78 9.94 5.58
CA CYS A 76 -7.74 9.18 4.94
C CYS A 76 -7.75 9.46 3.44
N ASP A 77 -6.71 10.13 2.95
CA ASP A 77 -6.58 10.50 1.54
C ASP A 77 -6.56 9.27 0.64
N ILE A 78 -5.92 8.18 1.08
CA ILE A 78 -5.86 6.92 0.34
C ILE A 78 -7.27 6.37 0.12
N CYS A 79 -8.10 6.33 1.17
CA CYS A 79 -9.49 5.89 1.06
C CYS A 79 -10.32 6.82 0.17
N HIS A 80 -10.13 8.13 0.28
CA HIS A 80 -10.84 9.11 -0.54
C HIS A 80 -10.50 8.93 -2.01
N LEU A 81 -9.21 8.81 -2.34
CA LEU A 81 -8.74 8.61 -3.71
C LEU A 81 -9.18 7.24 -4.26
N ALA A 82 -9.11 6.18 -3.46
CA ALA A 82 -9.57 4.85 -3.87
C ALA A 82 -11.08 4.77 -4.12
N LYS A 83 -11.88 5.52 -3.35
CA LYS A 83 -13.34 5.59 -3.52
C LYS A 83 -13.79 6.53 -4.64
N LYS A 84 -12.91 7.39 -5.14
CA LYS A 84 -13.26 8.27 -6.28
C LYS A 84 -13.57 7.39 -7.48
N LYS A 85 -14.80 7.51 -7.97
CA LYS A 85 -15.18 6.94 -9.27
C LYS A 85 -14.31 7.58 -10.34
N LYS A 86 -13.78 6.76 -11.24
CA LYS A 86 -13.11 7.26 -12.44
C LYS A 86 -14.08 8.21 -13.16
N LEU A 87 -13.58 9.38 -13.55
CA LEU A 87 -14.36 10.31 -14.36
C LEU A 87 -14.82 9.62 -15.65
N PRO A 88 -15.97 10.02 -16.23
CA PRO A 88 -16.41 9.50 -17.51
C PRO A 88 -15.30 9.62 -18.54
N TYR A 89 -15.09 8.55 -19.32
CA TYR A 89 -14.20 8.63 -20.47
C TYR A 89 -14.78 9.62 -21.47
N LEU A 90 -13.91 10.41 -22.09
CA LEU A 90 -14.29 11.17 -23.28
C LEU A 90 -14.83 10.21 -24.34
N MET A 91 -15.84 10.64 -25.08
CA MET A 91 -16.36 9.84 -26.19
C MET A 91 -15.24 9.56 -27.20
N SER A 92 -14.98 8.28 -27.43
CA SER A 92 -14.05 7.85 -28.47
C SER A 92 -14.61 8.24 -29.85
N LYS A 93 -13.78 8.90 -30.66
CA LYS A 93 -14.04 9.15 -32.09
C LYS A 93 -13.58 7.99 -32.98
N ASN A 94 -13.01 6.94 -32.41
CA ASN A 94 -12.55 5.76 -33.13
C ASN A 94 -13.74 4.88 -33.51
N ARG A 95 -14.45 5.28 -34.56
CA ARG A 95 -15.57 4.54 -35.15
C ARG A 95 -15.29 4.30 -36.63
N ALA A 96 -15.54 3.08 -37.09
CA ALA A 96 -15.54 2.77 -38.51
C ALA A 96 -16.62 3.59 -39.22
N SER A 97 -16.26 4.16 -40.37
CA SER A 97 -17.20 4.83 -41.29
C SER A 97 -17.57 3.91 -42.46
N LYS A 98 -16.80 2.85 -42.69
CA LYS A 98 -17.03 1.84 -43.73
C LYS A 98 -17.06 0.43 -43.14
N ILE A 99 -17.69 -0.48 -43.88
CA ILE A 99 -17.74 -1.91 -43.53
C ILE A 99 -16.31 -2.47 -43.45
N CYS A 100 -16.02 -3.23 -42.38
CA CYS A 100 -14.73 -3.89 -42.13
C CYS A 100 -13.51 -2.96 -42.00
N GLU A 101 -13.69 -1.65 -41.79
CA GLU A 101 -12.58 -0.70 -41.61
C GLU A 101 -11.88 -0.83 -40.25
N LEU A 102 -12.61 -1.26 -39.21
CA LEU A 102 -12.10 -1.45 -37.86
C LEU A 102 -12.55 -2.80 -37.32
N LEU A 103 -11.58 -3.62 -36.89
CA LEU A 103 -11.83 -4.93 -36.33
C LEU A 103 -11.18 -5.03 -34.95
N HIS A 104 -11.99 -5.37 -33.95
CA HIS A 104 -11.57 -5.48 -32.56
C HIS A 104 -11.53 -6.95 -32.17
N PHE A 105 -10.39 -7.40 -31.67
CA PHE A 105 -10.21 -8.76 -31.14
C PHE A 105 -9.79 -8.67 -29.69
N ASP A 106 -10.45 -9.47 -28.84
CA ASP A 106 -10.11 -9.61 -27.43
C ASP A 106 -9.72 -11.07 -27.16
N ILE A 107 -8.74 -11.27 -26.28
CA ILE A 107 -8.26 -12.60 -25.89
C ILE A 107 -8.72 -12.83 -24.46
N TRP A 108 -9.79 -13.60 -24.29
CA TRP A 108 -10.23 -13.98 -22.95
C TRP A 108 -9.41 -15.17 -22.46
N VAL A 109 -8.79 -15.03 -21.27
CA VAL A 109 -8.17 -16.16 -20.57
C VAL A 109 -9.27 -17.04 -19.95
N PRO A 110 -9.28 -18.37 -20.20
CA PRO A 110 -10.21 -19.28 -19.56
C PRO A 110 -9.95 -19.35 -18.05
N ILE A 111 -11.02 -19.18 -17.26
CA ILE A 111 -10.99 -19.37 -15.81
C ILE A 111 -11.09 -20.88 -15.54
N LYS A 112 -10.15 -21.43 -14.77
CA LYS A 112 -10.16 -22.82 -14.30
C LYS A 112 -10.75 -22.92 -12.91
#